data_AF-A0A1X1WCR7-F1
#
_entry.id   AF-A0A1X1WCR7-F1
#
_cell.length_a   1.000
_cell.length_b   1.000
_cell.length_c   1.000
_cell.angle_alpha   90.00
_cell.angle_beta   90.00
_cell.angle_gamma   90.00
#
_symmetry.space_group_name_H-M   'P 1'
#
loop_
_entity.id
_entity.type
_entity.pdbx_description
1 polymer ?
#
loop_
_entity_poly.entity_id
_entity_poly.type
_entity_poly.pdbx_seq_one_letter_code
_entity_poly.pdbx_strand_id
1 'polypeptide(L)'
;MAAPELRLRAPRPGLLALPWDRPLAEWAAPEIGLRDLPVGPSRHLVKFVESDGELWALKELPPRIAAREYDVLSRLEEMGLNAVRPAGLVYQPDFDTSILLTRYLVGSWQYRRLFMRLPPDAPKHRARLFDAMATLLVELHRYGLFWGDCSLANTLFSRDGQVLQAFLVDAETSEIHPRLSDGQRTHDIDITVENVAAGLLDLAAKLERPDLEPGFITEALGIRQRYEGLWDLLHSKPTFGFADRYRVEGTIRKLNELGFAVDEVSLQPVRAGADELRLHVAVGDRRYHATQLRRLAGLDVGEGQARILLGDLHAYQAQLCREAGHDVDDKTAAALWVMEVATPTMHRAHAAVGATGTPIQAYCDLLEVRWLLSERAGHDVGTERALQALARNVVPSESAAQLMVVEDPTEPFSVLDDVNDD
;
A
#
# COMPACT_ATOMS: atom_id res chain seq x y z
N MET A 1 -35.92 20.69 -9.05
CA MET A 1 -34.86 19.72 -8.77
C MET A 1 -34.94 19.36 -7.31
N ALA A 2 -35.00 18.07 -7.00
CA ALA A 2 -34.86 17.61 -5.62
C ALA A 2 -33.45 17.92 -5.13
N ALA A 3 -33.32 18.30 -3.87
CA ALA A 3 -32.00 18.52 -3.29
C ALA A 3 -31.27 17.19 -3.14
N PRO A 4 -29.97 17.09 -3.47
CA PRO A 4 -29.18 15.89 -3.22
C PRO A 4 -29.04 15.63 -1.71
N GLU A 5 -28.97 14.35 -1.33
CA GLU A 5 -28.75 13.93 0.05
C GLU A 5 -27.27 13.63 0.28
N LEU A 6 -26.59 14.43 1.10
CA LEU A 6 -25.15 14.30 1.34
C LEU A 6 -24.87 13.64 2.70
N ARG A 7 -24.11 12.55 2.69
CA ARG A 7 -23.50 11.93 3.87
C ARG A 7 -21.99 12.06 3.77
N LEU A 8 -21.40 13.07 4.40
CA LEU A 8 -19.95 13.32 4.37
C LEU A 8 -19.30 13.04 5.73
N ARG A 9 -18.16 12.35 5.73
CA ARG A 9 -17.30 12.15 6.91
C ARG A 9 -16.24 13.23 7.05
N ALA A 10 -16.01 14.01 5.99
CA ALA A 10 -15.13 15.18 5.96
C ALA A 10 -15.87 16.41 5.40
N PRO A 11 -16.72 17.10 6.21
CA PRO A 11 -17.50 18.24 5.74
C PRO A 11 -16.61 19.48 5.57
N ARG A 12 -15.88 19.54 4.46
CA ARG A 12 -15.06 20.68 4.07
C ARG A 12 -15.87 21.67 3.22
N PRO A 13 -15.62 22.99 3.31
CA PRO A 13 -16.36 23.98 2.54
C PRO A 13 -16.29 23.78 1.02
N GLY A 14 -15.12 23.49 0.46
CA GLY A 14 -14.98 23.24 -0.97
C GLY A 14 -15.74 22.01 -1.42
N LEU A 15 -15.66 20.92 -0.64
CA LEU A 15 -16.38 19.67 -0.94
C LEU A 15 -17.91 19.86 -0.90
N LEU A 16 -18.42 20.66 0.05
CA LEU A 16 -19.85 21.00 0.12
C LEU A 16 -20.33 21.89 -1.04
N ALA A 17 -19.42 22.68 -1.62
CA ALA A 17 -19.72 23.61 -2.70
C ALA A 17 -19.70 22.96 -4.11
N LEU A 18 -19.34 21.68 -4.22
CA LEU A 18 -19.39 20.96 -5.49
C LEU A 18 -20.83 20.84 -6.02
N PRO A 19 -21.04 20.76 -7.35
CA PRO A 19 -22.36 20.76 -7.96
C PRO A 19 -23.04 19.38 -7.87
N TRP A 20 -23.38 18.98 -6.65
CA TRP A 20 -24.03 17.71 -6.32
C TRP A 20 -25.44 17.56 -6.91
N ASP A 21 -26.03 18.65 -7.41
CA ASP A 21 -27.32 18.69 -8.07
C ASP A 21 -27.27 18.34 -9.56
N ARG A 22 -26.08 18.04 -10.12
CA ARG A 22 -25.87 17.70 -11.54
C ARG A 22 -25.21 16.33 -11.71
N PRO A 23 -25.49 15.60 -12.81
CA PRO A 23 -24.82 14.33 -13.10
C PRO A 23 -23.30 14.50 -13.14
N LEU A 24 -22.54 13.52 -12.68
CA LEU A 24 -21.08 13.63 -12.60
C LEU A 24 -20.48 13.85 -13.99
N ALA A 25 -21.11 13.32 -15.05
CA ALA A 25 -20.69 13.48 -16.44
C ALA A 25 -20.60 14.95 -16.88
N GLU A 26 -21.49 15.81 -16.39
CA GLU A 26 -21.60 17.22 -16.79
C GLU A 26 -20.60 18.13 -16.07
N TRP A 27 -19.89 17.62 -15.07
CA TRP A 27 -18.89 18.39 -14.34
C TRP A 27 -17.71 18.74 -15.25
N ALA A 28 -17.38 20.03 -15.35
CA ALA A 28 -16.33 20.52 -16.24
C ALA A 28 -15.35 21.47 -15.54
N ALA A 29 -14.11 21.49 -16.02
CA ALA A 29 -13.11 22.51 -15.68
C ALA A 29 -13.41 23.82 -16.45
N PRO A 30 -12.99 25.00 -15.96
CA PRO A 30 -12.17 25.24 -14.77
C PRO A 30 -12.98 25.51 -13.50
N GLU A 31 -14.32 25.56 -13.57
CA GLU A 31 -15.19 25.86 -12.42
C GLU A 31 -15.02 24.84 -11.28
N ILE A 32 -14.69 23.60 -11.65
CA ILE A 32 -14.41 22.50 -10.74
C ILE A 32 -12.93 22.15 -10.89
N GLY A 33 -12.25 21.90 -9.77
CA GLY A 33 -10.85 21.45 -9.72
C GLY A 33 -10.67 20.01 -10.23
N LEU A 34 -11.14 19.69 -11.43
CA LEU A 34 -10.99 18.37 -12.04
C LEU A 34 -9.53 18.09 -12.37
N ARG A 35 -9.08 16.89 -12.01
CA ARG A 35 -7.76 16.38 -12.36
C ARG A 35 -7.92 15.21 -13.33
N ASP A 36 -7.24 15.30 -14.46
CA ASP A 36 -7.11 14.16 -15.36
C ASP A 36 -6.04 13.22 -14.79
N LEU A 37 -6.52 12.13 -14.20
CA LEU A 37 -5.65 11.07 -13.71
C LEU A 37 -5.78 9.87 -14.63
N PRO A 38 -4.66 9.36 -15.14
CA PRO A 38 -4.62 8.17 -15.99
C PRO A 38 -4.90 6.94 -15.14
N VAL A 39 -6.18 6.64 -15.04
CA VAL A 39 -6.71 5.45 -14.37
C VAL A 39 -7.05 4.37 -15.38
N GLY A 40 -6.98 3.11 -14.92
CA GLY A 40 -7.44 1.96 -15.68
C GLY A 40 -8.94 2.05 -16.02
N PRO A 41 -9.41 1.22 -16.95
CA PRO A 41 -10.81 1.21 -17.34
C PRO A 41 -11.67 0.92 -16.10
N SER A 42 -12.68 1.75 -15.89
CA SER A 42 -13.72 1.51 -14.89
C SER A 42 -15.03 1.21 -15.60
N ARG A 43 -15.80 0.30 -15.01
CA ARG A 43 -17.17 -0.01 -15.43
C ARG A 43 -18.15 1.12 -15.11
N HIS A 44 -17.77 2.02 -14.22
CA HIS A 44 -18.57 3.17 -13.78
C HIS A 44 -17.84 4.48 -14.09
N LEU A 45 -18.58 5.59 -14.16
CA LEU A 45 -17.98 6.90 -14.35
C LEU A 45 -17.20 7.30 -13.09
N VAL A 46 -15.91 7.61 -13.26
CA VAL A 46 -15.04 8.11 -12.20
C VAL A 46 -14.46 9.47 -12.59
N LYS A 47 -14.55 10.45 -11.70
CA LYS A 47 -13.84 11.74 -11.82
C LYS A 47 -12.98 12.00 -10.58
N PHE A 48 -11.86 12.67 -10.79
CA PHE A 48 -10.98 13.10 -9.70
C PHE A 48 -11.10 14.60 -9.50
N VAL A 49 -11.33 15.01 -8.25
CA VAL A 49 -11.56 16.41 -7.89
C VAL A 49 -10.57 16.80 -6.81
N GLU A 50 -9.83 17.87 -7.04
CA GLU A 50 -9.07 18.55 -6.00
C GLU A 50 -9.97 19.57 -5.31
N SER A 51 -10.10 19.43 -3.99
CA SER A 51 -10.86 20.36 -3.16
C SER A 51 -10.22 20.45 -1.78
N ASP A 52 -10.12 21.66 -1.26
CA ASP A 52 -9.57 21.94 0.08
C ASP A 52 -8.14 21.38 0.27
N GLY A 53 -7.35 21.33 -0.81
CA GLY A 53 -5.97 20.81 -0.81
C GLY A 53 -5.87 19.28 -0.75
N GLU A 54 -6.99 18.57 -0.85
CA GLU A 54 -7.06 17.11 -0.90
C GLU A 54 -7.61 16.65 -2.27
N LEU A 55 -7.16 15.49 -2.73
CA LEU A 55 -7.63 14.87 -3.97
C LEU A 55 -8.65 13.77 -3.64
N TRP A 56 -9.79 13.81 -4.31
CA TRP A 56 -10.92 12.91 -4.10
C TRP A 56 -11.22 12.13 -5.37
N ALA A 57 -11.61 10.87 -5.23
CA ALA A 57 -12.17 10.06 -6.31
C ALA A 57 -13.69 9.98 -6.14
N LEU A 58 -14.42 10.32 -7.19
CA LEU A 58 -15.88 10.33 -7.22
C LEU A 58 -16.33 9.24 -8.21
N LYS A 59 -17.00 8.21 -7.71
CA LYS A 59 -17.51 7.07 -8.51
C LYS A 59 -19.04 7.15 -8.55
N GLU A 60 -19.61 7.38 -9.71
CA GLU A 60 -21.07 7.40 -9.91
C GLU A 60 -21.62 5.98 -10.07
N LEU A 61 -22.63 5.62 -9.29
CA LEU A 61 -23.09 4.25 -9.09
C LEU A 61 -24.62 4.19 -8.90
N PRO A 62 -25.27 3.05 -9.18
CA PRO A 62 -26.63 2.80 -8.72
C PRO A 62 -26.72 2.88 -7.18
N PRO A 63 -27.78 3.47 -6.60
CA PRO A 63 -27.83 3.82 -5.17
C PRO A 63 -27.57 2.66 -4.21
N ARG A 64 -28.15 1.49 -4.52
CA ARG A 64 -27.97 0.28 -3.70
C ARG A 64 -26.52 -0.23 -3.71
N ILE A 65 -25.86 -0.15 -4.87
CA ILE A 65 -24.48 -0.59 -5.02
C ILE A 65 -23.55 0.37 -4.28
N ALA A 66 -23.75 1.68 -4.47
CA ALA A 66 -22.97 2.72 -3.80
C ALA A 66 -23.07 2.63 -2.27
N ALA A 67 -24.27 2.40 -1.74
CA ALA A 67 -24.47 2.24 -0.31
C ALA A 67 -23.75 1.00 0.25
N ARG A 68 -23.85 -0.14 -0.45
CA ARG A 68 -23.14 -1.38 -0.07
C ARG A 68 -21.62 -1.19 -0.10
N GLU A 69 -21.09 -0.62 -1.17
CA GLU A 69 -19.64 -0.38 -1.32
C GLU A 69 -19.13 0.58 -0.23
N TYR A 70 -19.86 1.67 0.04
CA TYR A 70 -19.56 2.59 1.14
C TYR A 70 -19.50 1.89 2.51
N ASP A 71 -20.46 1.03 2.81
CA ASP A 71 -20.53 0.30 4.08
C ASP A 71 -19.38 -0.71 4.21
N VAL A 72 -19.02 -1.41 3.13
CA VAL A 72 -17.86 -2.33 3.13
C VAL A 72 -16.56 -1.55 3.34
N LEU A 73 -16.31 -0.49 2.58
CA LEU A 73 -15.10 0.33 2.73
C LEU A 73 -15.00 0.96 4.12
N SER A 74 -16.14 1.34 4.72
CA SER A 74 -16.16 1.90 6.08
C SER A 74 -15.74 0.85 7.11
N ARG A 75 -16.22 -0.40 6.98
CA ARG A 75 -15.79 -1.51 7.84
C ARG A 75 -14.32 -1.87 7.65
N LEU A 76 -13.81 -1.84 6.41
CA LEU A 76 -12.39 -2.06 6.14
C LEU A 76 -11.52 -1.01 6.83
N GLU A 77 -11.92 0.26 6.81
CA GLU A 77 -11.23 1.33 7.52
C GLU A 77 -11.27 1.13 9.04
N GLU A 78 -12.42 0.72 9.61
CA GLU A 78 -12.57 0.41 11.03
C GLU A 78 -11.66 -0.75 11.47
N MET A 79 -11.49 -1.75 10.61
CA MET A 79 -10.59 -2.89 10.83
C MET A 79 -9.11 -2.56 10.57
N GLY A 80 -8.80 -1.34 10.09
CA GLY A 80 -7.44 -0.93 9.74
C GLY A 80 -6.86 -1.64 8.51
N LEU A 81 -7.71 -2.20 7.65
CA LEU A 81 -7.29 -2.92 6.45
C LEU A 81 -6.90 -1.95 5.32
N ASN A 82 -6.00 -2.42 4.46
CA ASN A 82 -5.49 -1.64 3.33
C ASN A 82 -6.53 -1.54 2.22
N ALA A 83 -7.38 -0.52 2.31
CA ALA A 83 -8.33 -0.13 1.28
C ALA A 83 -8.39 1.39 1.13
N VAL A 84 -8.97 1.88 0.02
CA VAL A 84 -9.30 3.29 -0.13
C VAL A 84 -10.30 3.73 0.94
N ARG A 85 -10.10 4.93 1.51
CA ARG A 85 -10.92 5.40 2.63
C ARG A 85 -12.17 6.12 2.13
N PRO A 86 -13.37 5.71 2.55
CA PRO A 86 -14.60 6.38 2.12
C PRO A 86 -14.73 7.74 2.82
N ALA A 87 -14.97 8.77 2.02
CA ALA A 87 -15.12 10.15 2.46
C ALA A 87 -16.58 10.58 2.57
N GLY A 88 -17.45 9.96 1.77
CA GLY A 88 -18.87 10.25 1.78
C GLY A 88 -19.64 9.51 0.70
N LEU A 89 -20.96 9.69 0.76
CA LEU A 89 -21.91 9.16 -0.20
C LEU A 89 -22.96 10.26 -0.46
N VAL A 90 -23.23 10.54 -1.73
CA VAL A 90 -24.22 11.54 -2.14
C VAL A 90 -25.27 10.87 -3.00
N TYR A 91 -26.54 10.93 -2.60
CA TYR A 91 -27.65 10.46 -3.43
C TYR A 91 -28.25 11.63 -4.22
N GLN A 92 -28.51 11.41 -5.50
CA GLN A 92 -29.09 12.37 -6.42
C GLN A 92 -30.49 11.89 -6.85
N PRO A 93 -31.58 12.32 -6.18
CA PRO A 93 -32.91 11.77 -6.41
C PRO A 93 -33.44 11.99 -7.83
N ASP A 94 -33.06 13.09 -8.47
CA ASP A 94 -33.51 13.44 -9.82
C ASP A 94 -32.91 12.52 -10.91
N PHE A 95 -31.78 11.85 -10.63
CA PHE A 95 -31.10 10.94 -11.56
C PHE A 95 -31.15 9.48 -11.13
N ASP A 96 -31.64 9.21 -9.91
CA ASP A 96 -31.58 7.90 -9.25
C ASP A 96 -30.17 7.29 -9.25
N THR A 97 -29.16 8.14 -9.00
CA THR A 97 -27.74 7.79 -8.89
C THR A 97 -27.18 8.17 -7.53
N SER A 98 -26.12 7.49 -7.12
CA SER A 98 -25.31 7.89 -5.98
C SER A 98 -23.86 8.06 -6.38
N ILE A 99 -23.20 9.08 -5.83
CA ILE A 99 -21.77 9.30 -5.98
C ILE A 99 -21.08 8.86 -4.70
N LEU A 100 -20.23 7.84 -4.81
CA LEU A 100 -19.33 7.41 -3.74
C LEU A 100 -18.05 8.26 -3.80
N LEU A 101 -17.70 8.88 -2.68
CA LEU A 101 -16.49 9.67 -2.54
C LEU A 101 -15.47 8.87 -1.75
N THR A 102 -14.26 8.72 -2.27
CA THR A 102 -13.11 8.17 -1.54
C THR A 102 -11.94 9.14 -1.55
N ARG A 103 -11.11 9.07 -0.52
CA ARG A 103 -9.82 9.78 -0.50
C ARG A 103 -8.89 9.15 -1.52
N TYR A 104 -8.28 9.97 -2.36
CA TYR A 104 -7.22 9.49 -3.24
C TYR A 104 -6.00 9.09 -2.43
N LEU A 105 -5.44 7.92 -2.73
CA LEU A 105 -4.23 7.43 -2.08
C LEU A 105 -3.00 8.10 -2.72
N VAL A 106 -2.53 9.19 -2.12
CA VAL A 106 -1.36 9.95 -2.61
C VAL A 106 -0.11 9.06 -2.59
N GLY A 107 0.71 9.16 -3.64
CA GLY A 107 1.92 8.34 -3.77
C GLY A 107 1.64 6.88 -4.12
N SER A 108 0.40 6.56 -4.50
CA SER A 108 0.08 5.23 -5.03
C SER A 108 0.17 5.16 -6.54
N TRP A 109 0.36 3.95 -7.05
CA TRP A 109 0.40 3.64 -8.46
C TRP A 109 -0.58 2.53 -8.79
N GLN A 110 -1.20 2.67 -9.95
CA GLN A 110 -1.83 1.53 -10.59
C GLN A 110 -0.78 0.69 -11.31
N TYR A 111 -0.99 -0.61 -11.27
CA TYR A 111 -0.07 -1.61 -11.81
C TYR A 111 0.41 -1.33 -13.24
N ARG A 112 -0.49 -0.90 -14.15
CA ARG A 112 -0.17 -0.69 -15.57
C ARG A 112 0.97 0.32 -15.76
N ARG A 113 1.07 1.33 -14.88
CA ARG A 113 2.15 2.32 -14.90
C ARG A 113 3.46 1.76 -14.36
N LEU A 114 3.39 1.01 -13.26
CA LEU A 114 4.57 0.32 -12.71
C LEU A 114 5.20 -0.59 -13.77
N PHE A 115 4.39 -1.38 -14.47
CA PHE A 115 4.91 -2.32 -15.46
C PHE A 115 5.43 -1.67 -16.75
N MET A 116 4.83 -0.57 -17.21
CA MET A 116 5.37 0.19 -18.34
C MET A 116 6.73 0.84 -18.02
N ARG A 117 7.03 1.06 -16.74
CA ARG A 117 8.27 1.66 -16.25
C ARG A 117 9.30 0.64 -15.78
N LEU A 118 8.85 -0.54 -15.36
CA LEU A 118 9.72 -1.65 -15.02
C LEU A 118 10.25 -2.28 -16.31
N PRO A 119 11.55 -2.61 -16.39
CA PRO A 119 12.06 -3.38 -17.53
C PRO A 119 11.22 -4.66 -17.70
N PRO A 120 10.73 -4.97 -18.91
CA PRO A 120 9.95 -6.19 -19.17
C PRO A 120 10.68 -7.47 -18.72
N ASP A 121 12.00 -7.39 -18.64
CA ASP A 121 12.89 -8.50 -18.30
C ASP A 121 13.28 -8.51 -16.80
N ALA A 122 12.58 -7.76 -15.93
CA ALA A 122 12.86 -7.66 -14.50
C ALA A 122 11.81 -8.39 -13.62
N PRO A 123 11.75 -9.73 -13.63
CA PRO A 123 10.75 -10.51 -12.89
C PRO A 123 10.81 -10.31 -11.37
N LYS A 124 11.97 -9.91 -10.83
CA LYS A 124 12.14 -9.64 -9.40
C LYS A 124 11.29 -8.48 -8.89
N HIS A 125 11.06 -7.45 -9.70
CA HIS A 125 10.22 -6.31 -9.29
C HIS A 125 8.74 -6.69 -9.29
N ARG A 126 8.32 -7.47 -10.28
CA ARG A 126 6.95 -8.00 -10.38
C ARG A 126 6.63 -8.95 -9.24
N ALA A 127 7.59 -9.79 -8.86
CA ALA A 127 7.46 -10.68 -7.71
C ALA A 127 7.05 -9.92 -6.44
N ARG A 128 7.65 -8.74 -6.18
CA ARG A 128 7.30 -7.90 -5.02
C ARG A 128 5.86 -7.36 -5.07
N LEU A 129 5.34 -7.06 -6.26
CA LEU A 129 3.94 -6.64 -6.44
C LEU A 129 2.99 -7.80 -6.15
N PHE A 130 3.29 -9.00 -6.66
CA PHE A 130 2.50 -10.20 -6.38
C PHE A 130 2.57 -10.63 -4.91
N ASP A 131 3.71 -10.43 -4.24
CA ASP A 131 3.83 -10.62 -2.79
C ASP A 131 2.93 -9.64 -2.02
N ALA A 132 2.87 -8.37 -2.44
CA ALA A 132 1.98 -7.37 -1.85
C ALA A 132 0.49 -7.73 -2.05
N MET A 133 0.11 -8.20 -3.24
CA MET A 133 -1.26 -8.66 -3.51
C MET A 133 -1.64 -9.90 -2.69
N ALA A 134 -0.77 -10.91 -2.65
CA ALA A 134 -1.00 -12.12 -1.86
C ALA A 134 -1.11 -11.79 -0.36
N THR A 135 -0.27 -10.87 0.12
CA THR A 135 -0.32 -10.36 1.49
C THR A 135 -1.66 -9.67 1.78
N LEU A 136 -2.12 -8.79 0.88
CA LEU A 136 -3.42 -8.14 1.03
C LEU A 136 -4.55 -9.18 1.08
N LEU A 137 -4.59 -10.15 0.16
CA LEU A 137 -5.62 -11.19 0.15
C LEU A 137 -5.63 -12.02 1.44
N VAL A 138 -4.47 -12.44 1.93
CA VAL A 138 -4.38 -13.18 3.21
C VAL A 138 -4.97 -12.34 4.34
N GLU A 139 -4.66 -11.05 4.39
CA GLU A 139 -5.20 -10.15 5.40
C GLU A 139 -6.73 -10.03 5.28
N LEU A 140 -7.24 -9.70 4.10
CA LEU A 140 -8.68 -9.62 3.86
C LEU A 140 -9.41 -10.91 4.32
N HIS A 141 -8.85 -12.07 3.95
CA HIS A 141 -9.43 -13.36 4.29
C HIS A 141 -9.36 -13.69 5.78
N ARG A 142 -8.31 -13.27 6.50
CA ARG A 142 -8.20 -13.41 7.96
C ARG A 142 -9.30 -12.66 8.70
N TYR A 143 -9.76 -11.53 8.14
CA TYR A 143 -10.85 -10.71 8.67
C TYR A 143 -12.22 -11.07 8.07
N GLY A 144 -12.31 -12.17 7.32
CA GLY A 144 -13.59 -12.66 6.80
C GLY A 144 -14.10 -11.92 5.56
N LEU A 145 -13.28 -11.09 4.91
CA LEU A 145 -13.64 -10.40 3.67
C LEU A 145 -13.31 -11.28 2.46
N PHE A 146 -14.33 -11.57 1.64
CA PHE A 146 -14.20 -12.02 0.26
C PHE A 146 -14.19 -10.79 -0.66
N TRP A 147 -13.17 -10.63 -1.50
CA TRP A 147 -13.03 -9.49 -2.40
C TRP A 147 -13.87 -9.66 -3.67
N GLY A 148 -13.68 -10.77 -4.39
CA GLY A 148 -14.48 -11.13 -5.58
C GLY A 148 -14.13 -10.41 -6.88
N ASP A 149 -13.23 -9.42 -6.86
CA ASP A 149 -12.73 -8.76 -8.08
C ASP A 149 -11.30 -8.23 -7.90
N CYS A 150 -10.48 -9.01 -7.19
CA CYS A 150 -9.05 -8.73 -7.04
C CYS A 150 -8.39 -8.78 -8.42
N SER A 151 -7.84 -7.66 -8.86
CA SER A 151 -7.23 -7.51 -10.18
C SER A 151 -6.15 -6.44 -10.15
N LEU A 152 -5.34 -6.39 -11.22
CA LEU A 152 -4.32 -5.36 -11.39
C LEU A 152 -4.91 -3.95 -11.55
N ALA A 153 -6.15 -3.85 -12.04
CA ALA A 153 -6.87 -2.59 -12.22
C ALA A 153 -7.50 -2.09 -10.90
N ASN A 154 -7.97 -3.02 -10.06
CA ASN A 154 -8.62 -2.71 -8.78
C ASN A 154 -7.66 -2.68 -7.59
N THR A 155 -6.36 -2.81 -7.84
CA THR A 155 -5.30 -2.78 -6.82
C THR A 155 -4.41 -1.56 -7.01
N LEU A 156 -4.26 -0.75 -5.95
CA LEU A 156 -3.23 0.28 -5.88
C LEU A 156 -2.02 -0.24 -5.12
N PHE A 157 -0.85 0.22 -5.52
CA PHE A 157 0.40 -0.08 -4.84
C PHE A 157 1.01 1.19 -4.28
N SER A 158 1.57 1.12 -3.07
CA SER A 158 2.34 2.20 -2.49
C SER A 158 3.61 1.64 -1.87
N ARG A 159 4.65 2.47 -1.82
CA ARG A 159 5.83 2.21 -1.00
C ARG A 159 5.44 2.39 0.47
N ASP A 160 5.92 1.48 1.30
CA ASP A 160 5.81 1.56 2.76
C ASP A 160 7.18 1.20 3.36
N GLY A 161 8.06 2.19 3.39
CA GLY A 161 9.43 2.00 3.80
C GLY A 161 10.16 1.18 2.75
N GLN A 162 10.64 -0.01 3.11
CA GLN A 162 11.40 -0.87 2.21
C GLN A 162 10.52 -1.82 1.39
N VAL A 163 9.24 -1.98 1.74
CA VAL A 163 8.32 -2.92 1.08
C VAL A 163 7.31 -2.20 0.16
N LEU A 164 6.64 -2.99 -0.67
CA LEU A 164 5.46 -2.55 -1.41
C LEU A 164 4.21 -3.07 -0.69
N GLN A 165 3.20 -2.21 -0.56
CA GLN A 165 1.89 -2.57 -0.06
C GLN A 165 0.85 -2.45 -1.17
N ALA A 166 -0.10 -3.38 -1.17
CA ALA A 166 -1.28 -3.35 -2.02
C ALA A 166 -2.47 -2.81 -1.23
N PHE A 167 -3.39 -2.14 -1.93
CA PHE A 167 -4.62 -1.57 -1.41
C PHE A 167 -5.81 -1.94 -2.30
N LEU A 168 -6.90 -2.33 -1.67
CA LEU A 168 -8.19 -2.57 -2.31
C LEU A 168 -8.83 -1.22 -2.69
N VAL A 169 -9.22 -1.07 -3.96
CA VAL A 169 -9.90 0.15 -4.45
C VAL A 169 -11.38 -0.07 -4.64
N ASP A 170 -11.75 -1.19 -5.24
CA ASP A 170 -13.13 -1.49 -5.60
C ASP A 170 -13.66 -2.60 -4.69
N ALA A 171 -14.68 -2.27 -3.90
CA ALA A 171 -15.35 -3.19 -2.97
C ALA A 171 -16.76 -3.57 -3.44
N GLU A 172 -17.14 -3.27 -4.69
CA GLU A 172 -18.47 -3.50 -5.25
C GLU A 172 -18.92 -4.96 -5.12
N THR A 173 -18.01 -5.90 -5.40
CA THR A 173 -18.25 -7.35 -5.35
C THR A 173 -17.95 -7.97 -3.99
N SER A 174 -17.48 -7.17 -3.02
CA SER A 174 -16.98 -7.69 -1.77
C SER A 174 -18.08 -8.09 -0.79
N GLU A 175 -17.76 -9.08 0.04
CA GLU A 175 -18.63 -9.61 1.08
C GLU A 175 -17.87 -9.78 2.39
N ILE A 176 -18.48 -9.37 3.49
CA ILE A 176 -17.93 -9.55 4.83
C ILE A 176 -18.70 -10.67 5.53
N HIS A 177 -17.98 -11.71 5.90
CA HIS A 177 -18.48 -12.85 6.65
C HIS A 177 -17.82 -12.89 8.04
N PRO A 178 -18.42 -13.54 9.06
CA PRO A 178 -17.75 -13.75 10.34
C PRO A 178 -16.41 -14.50 10.20
N ARG A 179 -16.35 -15.43 9.22
CA ARG A 179 -15.15 -16.12 8.78
C ARG A 179 -15.40 -16.68 7.39
N LEU A 180 -14.41 -16.59 6.50
CA LEU A 180 -14.48 -17.29 5.21
C LEU A 180 -14.28 -18.80 5.37
N SER A 181 -15.07 -19.56 4.61
CA SER A 181 -14.81 -20.98 4.37
C SER A 181 -13.60 -21.17 3.44
N ASP A 182 -13.00 -22.37 3.47
CA ASP A 182 -11.91 -22.69 2.55
C ASP A 182 -12.35 -22.59 1.08
N GLY A 183 -13.59 -22.97 0.77
CA GLY A 183 -14.16 -22.83 -0.58
C GLY A 183 -14.26 -21.37 -1.04
N GLN A 184 -14.70 -20.46 -0.17
CA GLN A 184 -14.74 -19.02 -0.48
C GLN A 184 -13.35 -18.46 -0.73
N ARG A 185 -12.37 -18.82 0.11
CA ARG A 185 -10.97 -18.38 -0.07
C ARG A 185 -10.38 -18.90 -1.37
N THR A 186 -10.54 -20.19 -1.67
CA THR A 186 -10.10 -20.79 -2.93
C THR A 186 -10.71 -20.07 -4.12
N HIS A 187 -12.02 -19.81 -4.07
CA HIS A 187 -12.71 -19.12 -5.16
C HIS A 187 -12.18 -17.70 -5.40
N ASP A 188 -11.92 -16.92 -4.34
CA ASP A 188 -11.36 -15.57 -4.47
C ASP A 188 -9.95 -15.56 -5.07
N ILE A 189 -9.15 -16.59 -4.74
CA ILE A 189 -7.82 -16.80 -5.33
C ILE A 189 -7.93 -17.19 -6.80
N ASP A 190 -8.89 -18.06 -7.15
CA ASP A 190 -9.14 -18.44 -8.55
C ASP A 190 -9.47 -17.19 -9.39
N ILE A 191 -10.40 -16.35 -8.91
CA ILE A 191 -10.74 -15.06 -9.54
C ILE A 191 -9.50 -14.17 -9.66
N THR A 192 -8.71 -14.05 -8.59
CA THR A 192 -7.48 -13.25 -8.60
C THR A 192 -6.52 -13.70 -9.70
N VAL A 193 -6.26 -15.02 -9.78
CA VAL A 193 -5.31 -15.59 -10.74
C VAL A 193 -5.80 -15.33 -12.17
N GLU A 194 -7.07 -15.55 -12.45
CA GLU A 194 -7.68 -15.30 -13.76
C GLU A 194 -7.60 -13.82 -14.15
N ASN A 195 -8.02 -12.92 -13.25
CA ASN A 195 -8.02 -11.48 -13.48
C ASN A 195 -6.61 -10.91 -13.68
N VAL A 196 -5.64 -11.38 -12.88
CA VAL A 196 -4.23 -10.93 -13.02
C VAL A 196 -3.61 -11.49 -14.29
N ALA A 197 -3.88 -12.74 -14.64
CA ALA A 197 -3.43 -13.32 -15.91
C ALA A 197 -3.97 -12.51 -17.10
N ALA A 198 -5.28 -12.21 -17.12
CA ALA A 198 -5.89 -11.39 -18.16
C ALA A 198 -5.24 -10.00 -18.25
N GLY A 199 -5.07 -9.31 -17.12
CA GLY A 199 -4.43 -8.00 -17.09
C GLY A 199 -2.97 -7.99 -17.55
N LEU A 200 -2.24 -9.08 -17.32
CA LEU A 200 -0.88 -9.28 -17.82
C LEU A 200 -0.83 -9.55 -19.32
N LEU A 201 -1.76 -10.35 -19.86
CA LEU A 201 -1.85 -10.63 -21.30
C LEU A 201 -2.20 -9.37 -22.07
N ASP A 202 -3.17 -8.58 -21.57
CA ASP A 202 -3.50 -7.26 -22.11
C ASP A 202 -2.28 -6.33 -22.16
N LEU A 203 -1.42 -6.42 -21.15
CA LEU A 203 -0.18 -5.66 -21.09
C LEU A 203 0.83 -6.13 -22.14
N ALA A 204 1.02 -7.45 -22.29
CA ALA A 204 1.92 -8.02 -23.30
C ALA A 204 1.51 -7.60 -24.72
N ALA A 205 0.19 -7.64 -25.00
CA ALA A 205 -0.37 -7.17 -26.27
C ALA A 205 -0.07 -5.68 -26.51
N LYS A 206 -0.29 -4.83 -25.50
CA LYS A 206 0.00 -3.38 -25.58
C LYS A 206 1.48 -3.03 -25.74
N LEU A 207 2.36 -3.89 -25.23
CA LEU A 207 3.80 -3.75 -25.41
C LEU A 207 4.29 -4.34 -26.75
N GLU A 208 3.41 -4.97 -27.52
CA GLU A 208 3.76 -5.72 -28.73
C GLU A 208 4.81 -6.82 -28.44
N ARG A 209 4.72 -7.45 -27.27
CA ARG A 209 5.67 -8.46 -26.76
C ARG A 209 4.96 -9.78 -26.39
N PRO A 210 4.39 -10.50 -27.38
CA PRO A 210 3.70 -11.77 -27.14
C PRO A 210 4.63 -12.87 -26.59
N ASP A 211 5.95 -12.71 -26.75
CA ASP A 211 6.96 -13.60 -26.19
C ASP A 211 6.95 -13.63 -24.64
N LEU A 212 6.37 -12.62 -23.99
CA LEU A 212 6.25 -12.54 -22.54
C LEU A 212 5.06 -13.33 -21.97
N GLU A 213 4.06 -13.67 -22.78
CA GLU A 213 2.81 -14.28 -22.32
C GLU A 213 3.01 -15.57 -21.50
N PRO A 214 3.85 -16.54 -21.89
CA PRO A 214 4.04 -17.76 -21.11
C PRO A 214 4.63 -17.48 -19.72
N GLY A 215 5.53 -16.50 -19.63
CA GLY A 215 6.12 -16.06 -18.37
C GLY A 215 5.09 -15.38 -17.47
N PHE A 216 4.26 -14.51 -18.04
CA PHE A 216 3.19 -13.83 -17.34
C PHE A 216 2.11 -14.77 -16.79
N ILE A 217 1.70 -15.77 -17.56
CA ILE A 217 0.77 -16.82 -17.07
C ILE A 217 1.38 -17.55 -15.88
N THR A 218 2.67 -17.92 -15.97
CA THR A 218 3.39 -18.58 -14.86
C THR A 218 3.46 -17.69 -13.62
N GLU A 219 3.72 -16.40 -13.80
CA GLU A 219 3.77 -15.42 -12.72
C GLU A 219 2.41 -15.24 -12.03
N ALA A 220 1.31 -15.14 -12.79
CA ALA A 220 -0.04 -15.06 -12.26
C ALA A 220 -0.43 -16.30 -11.46
N LEU A 221 -0.14 -17.50 -11.99
CA LEU A 221 -0.35 -18.77 -11.26
C LEU A 221 0.47 -18.83 -9.96
N GLY A 222 1.65 -18.20 -9.94
CA GLY A 222 2.49 -18.08 -8.75
C GLY A 222 1.85 -17.30 -7.60
N ILE A 223 0.84 -16.46 -7.84
CA ILE A 223 0.12 -15.73 -6.78
C ILE A 223 -0.55 -16.70 -5.81
N ARG A 224 -1.16 -17.78 -6.33
CA ARG A 224 -1.74 -18.85 -5.49
C ARG A 224 -0.72 -19.40 -4.52
N GLN A 225 0.45 -19.79 -5.02
CA GLN A 225 1.51 -20.39 -4.20
C GLN A 225 2.02 -19.40 -3.13
N ARG A 226 2.11 -18.11 -3.46
CA ARG A 226 2.46 -17.05 -2.49
C ARG A 226 1.40 -16.94 -1.41
N TYR A 227 0.13 -16.85 -1.79
CA TYR A 227 -0.99 -16.79 -0.86
C TYR A 227 -1.04 -18.02 0.05
N GLU A 228 -1.01 -19.23 -0.52
CA GLU A 228 -1.11 -20.49 0.24
C GLU A 228 0.06 -20.64 1.20
N GLY A 229 1.29 -20.38 0.72
CA GLY A 229 2.48 -20.44 1.57
C GLY A 229 2.45 -19.43 2.72
N LEU A 230 1.85 -18.26 2.52
CA LEU A 230 1.68 -17.25 3.56
C LEU A 230 0.55 -17.62 4.53
N TRP A 231 -0.58 -18.08 4.00
CA TRP A 231 -1.71 -18.54 4.79
C TRP A 231 -1.31 -19.68 5.72
N ASP A 232 -0.60 -20.67 5.18
CA ASP A 232 -0.07 -21.79 5.94
C ASP A 232 0.94 -21.31 6.98
N LEU A 233 1.81 -20.36 6.66
CA LEU A 233 2.76 -19.81 7.64
C LEU A 233 2.06 -19.19 8.86
N LEU A 234 0.90 -18.55 8.64
CA LEU A 234 0.12 -17.89 9.69
C LEU A 234 -0.81 -18.84 10.46
N HIS A 235 -1.29 -19.91 9.83
CA HIS A 235 -2.32 -20.78 10.43
C HIS A 235 -1.81 -22.18 10.80
N SER A 236 -0.70 -22.62 10.20
CA SER A 236 -0.08 -23.89 10.54
C SER A 236 0.70 -23.78 11.85
N LYS A 237 0.90 -24.93 12.50
CA LYS A 237 1.71 -25.05 13.72
C LYS A 237 2.92 -25.93 13.42
N PRO A 238 3.91 -25.43 12.67
CA PRO A 238 5.05 -26.24 12.25
C PRO A 238 5.83 -26.74 13.46
N THR A 239 6.33 -27.97 13.36
CA THR A 239 7.15 -28.61 14.39
C THR A 239 8.61 -28.63 13.95
N PHE A 240 9.50 -28.22 14.83
CA PHE A 240 10.94 -28.11 14.60
C PHE A 240 11.71 -28.90 15.66
N GLY A 241 12.88 -29.42 15.34
CA GLY A 241 13.78 -29.93 16.37
C GLY A 241 14.32 -28.81 17.24
N PHE A 242 14.69 -29.09 18.48
CA PHE A 242 15.25 -28.10 19.43
C PHE A 242 16.50 -27.38 18.88
N ALA A 243 17.28 -28.07 18.03
CA ALA A 243 18.46 -27.52 17.38
C ALA A 243 18.15 -26.58 16.19
N ASP A 244 16.91 -26.54 15.69
CA ASP A 244 16.53 -25.77 14.49
C ASP A 244 16.12 -24.31 14.79
N ARG A 245 16.77 -23.65 15.77
CA ARG A 245 16.44 -22.25 16.13
C ARG A 245 16.52 -21.29 14.94
N TYR A 246 17.42 -21.54 14.00
CA TYR A 246 17.54 -20.76 12.75
C TYR A 246 16.28 -20.79 11.88
N ARG A 247 15.44 -21.83 11.98
CA ARG A 247 14.17 -21.93 11.24
C ARG A 247 13.09 -21.01 11.82
N VAL A 248 13.10 -20.83 13.14
CA VAL A 248 12.20 -19.91 13.84
C VAL A 248 12.56 -18.47 13.45
N GLU A 249 13.84 -18.11 13.55
CA GLU A 249 14.34 -16.80 13.11
C GLU A 249 14.06 -16.54 11.63
N GLY A 250 14.29 -17.54 10.77
CA GLY A 250 13.98 -17.44 9.34
C GLY A 250 12.49 -17.22 9.06
N THR A 251 11.60 -17.84 9.83
CA THR A 251 10.15 -17.65 9.73
C THR A 251 9.74 -16.23 10.12
N ILE A 252 10.25 -15.74 11.24
CA ILE A 252 10.00 -14.35 11.70
C ILE A 252 10.51 -13.35 10.67
N ARG A 253 11.73 -13.56 10.15
CA ARG A 253 12.30 -12.70 9.11
C ARG A 253 11.45 -12.68 7.85
N LYS A 254 10.99 -13.84 7.38
CA LYS A 254 10.12 -13.94 6.20
C LYS A 254 8.80 -13.18 6.39
N LEU A 255 8.18 -13.28 7.57
CA LEU A 255 6.96 -12.51 7.89
C LEU A 255 7.23 -10.99 7.89
N ASN A 256 8.34 -10.57 8.51
CA ASN A 256 8.76 -9.16 8.52
C ASN A 256 9.08 -8.62 7.12
N GLU A 257 9.65 -9.44 6.24
CA GLU A 257 9.92 -9.10 4.83
C GLU A 257 8.63 -8.93 4.02
N LEU A 258 7.56 -9.65 4.39
CA LEU A 258 6.22 -9.54 3.81
C LEU A 258 5.37 -8.44 4.48
N GLY A 259 5.93 -7.72 5.47
CA GLY A 259 5.27 -6.60 6.14
C GLY A 259 4.31 -7.00 7.27
N PHE A 260 4.42 -8.22 7.80
CA PHE A 260 3.70 -8.62 9.02
C PHE A 260 4.55 -8.31 10.26
N ALA A 261 3.92 -7.68 11.26
CA ALA A 261 4.50 -7.52 12.58
C ALA A 261 4.24 -8.77 13.43
N VAL A 262 5.31 -9.47 13.82
CA VAL A 262 5.21 -10.63 14.70
C VAL A 262 5.13 -10.15 16.15
N ASP A 263 3.99 -10.37 16.81
CA ASP A 263 3.75 -9.94 18.19
C ASP A 263 4.33 -10.92 19.20
N GLU A 264 4.06 -12.21 19.01
CA GLU A 264 4.49 -13.25 19.95
C GLU A 264 4.93 -14.50 19.21
N VAL A 265 6.00 -15.10 19.71
CA VAL A 265 6.51 -16.39 19.27
C VAL A 265 6.49 -17.34 20.45
N SER A 266 5.60 -18.34 20.41
CA SER A 266 5.52 -19.39 21.42
C SER A 266 6.09 -20.69 20.85
N LEU A 267 7.02 -21.29 21.59
CA LEU A 267 7.58 -22.61 21.31
C LEU A 267 7.16 -23.58 22.41
N GLN A 268 6.41 -24.63 22.05
CA GLN A 268 5.91 -25.62 23.01
C GLN A 268 6.38 -27.02 22.62
N PRO A 269 6.93 -27.84 23.54
CA PRO A 269 7.25 -29.23 23.23
C PRO A 269 6.02 -29.98 22.72
N VAL A 270 6.17 -30.73 21.63
CA VAL A 270 5.05 -31.51 21.05
C VAL A 270 4.55 -32.55 22.06
N ARG A 271 5.45 -33.08 22.90
CA ARG A 271 5.20 -34.04 23.99
C ARG A 271 6.22 -33.80 25.11
N ALA A 272 5.91 -34.22 26.34
CA ALA A 272 6.85 -34.16 27.46
C ALA A 272 8.10 -35.02 27.15
N GLY A 273 9.29 -34.41 27.21
CA GLY A 273 10.56 -35.09 26.91
C GLY A 273 10.88 -35.26 25.43
N ALA A 274 10.09 -34.69 24.51
CA ALA A 274 10.41 -34.68 23.09
C ALA A 274 11.34 -33.52 22.73
N ASP A 275 12.28 -33.78 21.82
CA ASP A 275 13.17 -32.75 21.23
C ASP A 275 12.46 -31.89 20.18
N GLU A 276 11.20 -32.18 19.85
CA GLU A 276 10.41 -31.41 18.89
C GLU A 276 9.60 -30.31 19.59
N LEU A 277 9.72 -29.09 19.09
CA LEU A 277 8.99 -27.90 19.50
C LEU A 277 7.98 -27.50 18.42
N ARG A 278 6.74 -27.25 18.82
CA ARG A 278 5.71 -26.64 18.00
C ARG A 278 5.82 -25.12 18.09
N LEU A 279 6.02 -24.48 16.94
CA LEU A 279 6.00 -23.03 16.80
C LEU A 279 4.57 -22.54 16.64
N HIS A 280 4.23 -21.51 17.39
CA HIS A 280 3.05 -20.69 17.20
C HIS A 280 3.50 -19.25 17.02
N VAL A 281 3.18 -18.66 15.88
CA VAL A 281 3.44 -17.24 15.62
C VAL A 281 2.12 -16.50 15.74
N ALA A 282 2.00 -15.62 16.73
CA ALA A 282 0.93 -14.65 16.77
C ALA A 282 1.38 -13.42 15.98
N VAL A 283 0.65 -13.12 14.92
CA VAL A 283 0.87 -11.91 14.14
C VAL A 283 -0.13 -10.87 14.60
N GLY A 284 0.41 -9.72 15.00
CA GLY A 284 -0.33 -8.64 15.63
C GLY A 284 -1.21 -7.83 14.71
N ASP A 285 -1.72 -6.74 15.29
CA ASP A 285 -2.29 -5.64 14.51
C ASP A 285 -1.20 -5.09 13.58
N ARG A 286 -1.49 -5.08 12.28
CA ARG A 286 -0.59 -4.59 11.22
C ARG A 286 -0.23 -3.11 11.41
N ARG A 287 -0.89 -2.38 12.32
CA ARG A 287 -0.59 -0.97 12.62
C ARG A 287 0.10 -0.77 13.97
N TYR A 288 0.77 -1.78 14.53
CA TYR A 288 1.46 -1.67 15.82
C TYR A 288 2.47 -0.51 15.86
N HIS A 289 3.47 -0.52 14.97
CA HIS A 289 4.50 0.53 14.90
C HIS A 289 3.88 1.86 14.46
N ALA A 290 2.95 1.84 13.51
CA ALA A 290 2.25 3.05 13.07
C ALA A 290 1.48 3.72 14.22
N THR A 291 0.78 2.94 15.04
CA THR A 291 0.04 3.42 16.22
C THR A 291 0.98 3.96 17.29
N GLN A 292 2.09 3.27 17.53
CA GLN A 292 3.13 3.71 18.46
C GLN A 292 3.75 5.04 18.02
N LEU A 293 4.16 5.15 16.75
CA LEU A 293 4.76 6.37 16.21
C LEU A 293 3.76 7.53 16.22
N ARG A 294 2.50 7.28 15.85
CA ARG A 294 1.44 8.29 15.93
C ARG A 294 1.25 8.79 17.35
N ARG A 295 1.29 7.91 18.34
CA ARG A 295 1.15 8.27 19.77
C ARG A 295 2.33 9.11 20.27
N LEU A 296 3.55 8.79 19.84
CA LEU A 296 4.79 9.46 20.29
C LEU A 296 5.06 10.77 19.54
N ALA A 297 4.96 10.73 18.20
CA ALA A 297 5.43 11.77 17.29
C ALA A 297 4.30 12.45 16.49
N GLY A 298 3.05 11.96 16.59
CA GLY A 298 1.92 12.53 15.83
C GLY A 298 1.90 12.19 14.34
N LEU A 299 2.83 11.36 13.85
CA LEU A 299 2.94 10.98 12.45
C LEU A 299 2.01 9.80 12.12
N ASP A 300 1.09 9.97 11.17
CA ASP A 300 0.25 8.89 10.62
C ASP A 300 0.89 8.37 9.32
N VAL A 301 1.48 7.18 9.39
CA VAL A 301 2.28 6.57 8.33
C VAL A 301 1.96 5.08 8.17
N GLY A 302 2.51 4.46 7.14
CA GLY A 302 2.46 3.00 6.98
C GLY A 302 3.33 2.27 8.01
N GLU A 303 3.08 0.97 8.21
CA GLU A 303 3.75 0.16 9.23
C GLU A 303 5.26 0.01 8.97
N GLY A 304 5.64 -0.22 7.71
CA GLY A 304 7.04 -0.33 7.28
C GLY A 304 7.80 0.97 7.47
N GLN A 305 7.18 2.11 7.13
CA GLN A 305 7.71 3.45 7.41
C GLN A 305 7.85 3.66 8.92
N ALA A 306 6.82 3.34 9.70
CA ALA A 306 6.82 3.52 11.15
C ALA A 306 7.96 2.76 11.83
N ARG A 307 8.21 1.52 11.41
CA ARG A 307 9.32 0.70 11.93
C ARG A 307 10.68 1.37 11.71
N ILE A 308 10.91 1.91 10.51
CA ILE A 308 12.16 2.63 10.18
C ILE A 308 12.30 3.89 11.02
N LEU A 309 11.22 4.69 11.10
CA LEU A 309 11.21 5.97 11.81
C LEU A 309 11.34 5.81 13.32
N LEU A 310 10.71 4.79 13.92
CA LEU A 310 10.90 4.47 15.34
C LEU A 310 12.34 4.07 15.63
N GLY A 311 13.00 3.34 14.72
CA GLY A 311 14.42 3.02 14.84
C GLY A 311 15.30 4.27 14.88
N ASP A 312 15.05 5.23 13.97
CA ASP A 312 15.77 6.51 13.94
C ASP A 312 15.48 7.37 15.18
N LEU A 313 14.23 7.41 15.63
CA LEU A 313 13.83 8.06 16.88
C LEU A 313 14.59 7.49 18.09
N HIS A 314 14.65 6.17 18.25
CA HIS A 314 15.35 5.54 19.35
C HIS A 314 16.87 5.80 19.30
N ALA A 315 17.45 5.84 18.08
CA ALA A 315 18.86 6.19 17.91
C ALA A 315 19.15 7.63 18.38
N TYR A 316 18.26 8.57 18.04
CA TYR A 316 18.34 9.96 18.48
C TYR A 316 18.11 10.09 19.99
N GLN A 317 17.13 9.40 20.57
CA GLN A 317 16.92 9.36 22.02
C GLN A 317 18.18 8.87 22.75
N ALA A 318 18.80 7.81 22.26
CA ALA A 318 20.04 7.30 22.85
C ALA A 318 21.18 8.31 22.78
N GLN A 319 21.25 9.13 21.73
CA GLN A 319 22.21 10.23 21.64
C GLN A 319 21.89 11.33 22.66
N LEU A 320 20.64 11.78 22.73
CA LEU A 320 20.21 12.79 23.70
C LEU A 320 20.50 12.37 25.15
N CYS A 321 20.22 11.11 25.52
CA CYS A 321 20.52 10.62 26.87
C CYS A 321 22.01 10.70 27.20
N ARG A 322 22.89 10.41 26.23
CA ARG A 322 24.35 10.54 26.42
C ARG A 322 24.79 11.98 26.60
N GLU A 323 24.21 12.91 25.84
CA GLU A 323 24.55 14.34 25.90
C GLU A 323 24.01 15.01 27.18
N ALA A 324 22.79 14.64 27.60
CA ALA A 324 22.17 15.14 28.82
C ALA A 324 22.76 14.52 30.10
N GLY A 325 23.35 13.32 29.99
CA GLY A 325 23.88 12.57 31.14
C GLY A 325 22.81 11.89 32.00
N HIS A 326 21.56 11.84 31.52
CA HIS A 326 20.44 11.14 32.15
C HIS A 326 19.45 10.64 31.09
N ASP A 327 18.54 9.76 31.47
CA ASP A 327 17.50 9.27 30.56
C ASP A 327 16.52 10.39 30.21
N VAL A 328 16.22 10.53 28.92
CA VAL A 328 15.21 11.45 28.37
C VAL A 328 13.95 10.65 28.07
N ASP A 329 12.81 11.15 28.52
CA ASP A 329 11.52 10.46 28.30
C ASP A 329 11.12 10.42 26.81
N ASP A 330 10.38 9.38 26.43
CA ASP A 330 10.02 9.11 25.04
C ASP A 330 9.27 10.27 24.36
N LYS A 331 8.42 11.00 25.08
CA LYS A 331 7.64 12.08 24.49
C LYS A 331 8.51 13.29 24.19
N THR A 332 9.40 13.64 25.13
CA THR A 332 10.39 14.71 24.92
C THR A 332 11.33 14.36 23.78
N ALA A 333 11.87 13.12 23.77
CA ALA A 333 12.73 12.66 22.69
C ALA A 333 12.02 12.67 21.32
N ALA A 334 10.76 12.23 21.26
CA ALA A 334 9.97 12.26 20.04
C ALA A 334 9.70 13.68 19.53
N ALA A 335 9.32 14.61 20.41
CA ALA A 335 9.05 15.99 20.02
C ALA A 335 10.31 16.67 19.47
N LEU A 336 11.46 16.50 20.15
CA LEU A 336 12.74 17.03 19.69
C LEU A 336 13.20 16.38 18.39
N TRP A 337 13.09 15.05 18.28
CA TRP A 337 13.44 14.33 17.05
C TRP A 337 12.65 14.81 15.85
N VAL A 338 11.33 14.98 15.98
CA VAL A 338 10.48 15.49 14.90
C VAL A 338 10.96 16.86 14.45
N MET A 339 11.19 17.78 15.40
CA MET A 339 11.55 19.17 15.12
C MET A 339 12.97 19.33 14.56
N GLU A 340 13.95 18.65 15.15
CA GLU A 340 15.38 18.88 14.90
C GLU A 340 15.94 17.98 13.80
N VAL A 341 15.39 16.78 13.64
CA VAL A 341 15.94 15.75 12.75
C VAL A 341 14.96 15.38 11.66
N ALA A 342 13.78 14.86 12.02
CA ALA A 342 12.88 14.22 11.09
C ALA A 342 12.32 15.20 10.06
N THR A 343 11.66 16.29 10.50
CA THR A 343 11.04 17.25 9.58
C THR A 343 12.06 17.93 8.65
N PRO A 344 13.20 18.49 9.14
CA PRO A 344 14.20 19.07 8.25
C PRO A 344 14.76 18.05 7.26
N THR A 345 15.04 16.83 7.71
CA THR A 345 15.65 15.81 6.84
C THR A 345 14.66 15.24 5.84
N MET A 346 13.38 15.10 6.18
CA MET A 346 12.30 14.76 5.24
C MET A 346 12.24 15.75 4.08
N HIS A 347 12.26 17.06 4.37
CA HIS A 347 12.25 18.08 3.30
C HIS A 347 13.49 18.01 2.42
N ARG A 348 14.67 17.79 3.01
CA ARG A 348 15.93 17.66 2.25
C ARG A 348 15.95 16.42 1.38
N ALA A 349 15.48 15.29 1.91
CA ALA A 349 15.37 14.04 1.17
C ALA A 349 14.38 14.17 0.02
N HIS A 350 13.21 14.76 0.28
CA HIS A 350 12.18 14.99 -0.75
C HIS A 350 12.70 15.90 -1.87
N ALA A 351 13.41 16.96 -1.52
CA ALA A 351 14.05 17.83 -2.51
C ALA A 351 15.15 17.11 -3.31
N ALA A 352 15.94 16.23 -2.67
CA ALA A 352 16.97 15.45 -3.34
C ALA A 352 16.39 14.52 -4.41
N VAL A 353 15.16 14.03 -4.22
CA VAL A 353 14.46 13.17 -5.17
C VAL A 353 13.51 13.93 -6.09
N GLY A 354 13.70 15.24 -6.26
CA GLY A 354 12.89 16.05 -7.19
C GLY A 354 11.46 16.29 -6.74
N ALA A 355 11.18 16.21 -5.43
CA ALA A 355 9.85 16.23 -4.85
C ALA A 355 8.93 15.09 -5.32
N THR A 356 9.51 13.99 -5.79
CA THR A 356 8.80 12.76 -6.15
C THR A 356 8.39 11.99 -4.89
N GLY A 357 7.20 11.39 -4.92
CA GLY A 357 6.65 10.64 -3.78
C GLY A 357 6.29 11.53 -2.58
N THR A 358 6.34 10.95 -1.37
CA THR A 358 6.09 11.68 -0.11
C THR A 358 7.38 12.02 0.61
N PRO A 359 7.44 13.13 1.39
CA PRO A 359 8.63 13.46 2.19
C PRO A 359 9.03 12.35 3.19
N ILE A 360 8.03 11.64 3.72
CA ILE A 360 8.24 10.54 4.66
C ILE A 360 8.92 9.36 3.97
N GLN A 361 8.43 8.97 2.80
CA GLN A 361 9.05 7.88 2.04
C GLN A 361 10.48 8.23 1.61
N ALA A 362 10.70 9.46 1.13
CA ALA A 362 12.04 9.94 0.78
C ALA A 362 13.00 9.89 1.98
N TYR A 363 12.51 10.20 3.19
CA TYR A 363 13.31 10.06 4.41
C TYR A 363 13.63 8.60 4.74
N CYS A 364 12.67 7.70 4.63
CA CYS A 364 12.92 6.26 4.81
C CYS A 364 13.96 5.73 3.81
N ASP A 365 13.87 6.15 2.54
CA ASP A 365 14.83 5.78 1.49
C ASP A 365 16.22 6.35 1.80
N LEU A 366 16.32 7.59 2.32
CA LEU A 366 17.59 8.17 2.78
C LEU A 366 18.24 7.37 3.91
N LEU A 367 17.44 6.96 4.91
CA LEU A 367 17.93 6.18 6.04
C LEU A 367 18.46 4.81 5.60
N GLU A 368 17.77 4.15 4.67
CA GLU A 368 18.22 2.90 4.07
C GLU A 368 19.53 3.09 3.28
N VAL A 369 19.58 4.09 2.39
CA VAL A 369 20.78 4.37 1.58
C VAL A 369 21.97 4.70 2.46
N ARG A 370 21.77 5.49 3.53
CA ARG A 370 22.81 5.77 4.53
C ARG A 370 23.32 4.48 5.16
N TRP A 371 22.42 3.62 5.63
CA TRP A 371 22.80 2.35 6.26
C TRP A 371 23.62 1.46 5.33
N LEU A 372 23.16 1.24 4.10
CA LEU A 372 23.86 0.40 3.11
C LEU A 372 25.23 0.97 2.71
N LEU A 373 25.33 2.29 2.53
CA LEU A 373 26.61 2.93 2.24
C LEU A 373 27.58 2.83 3.42
N SER A 374 27.09 2.98 4.65
CA SER A 374 27.89 2.84 5.86
C SER A 374 28.37 1.40 6.07
N GLU A 375 27.51 0.40 5.81
CA GLU A 375 27.88 -1.02 5.85
C GLU A 375 29.03 -1.32 4.88
N ARG A 376 28.91 -0.87 3.62
CA ARG A 376 29.94 -1.04 2.59
C ARG A 376 31.25 -0.31 2.90
N ALA A 377 31.17 0.85 3.57
CA ALA A 377 32.34 1.63 3.97
C ALA A 377 32.98 1.14 5.28
N GLY A 378 32.28 0.33 6.07
CA GLY A 378 32.72 -0.11 7.40
C GLY A 378 32.67 1.00 8.47
N HIS A 379 32.09 2.16 8.17
CA HIS A 379 31.91 3.29 9.08
C HIS A 379 30.73 4.15 8.65
N ASP A 380 30.22 5.01 9.53
CA ASP A 380 29.14 5.93 9.17
C ASP A 380 29.59 6.93 8.09
N VAL A 381 28.88 6.97 6.96
CA VAL A 381 29.13 7.91 5.86
C VAL A 381 28.48 9.28 6.07
N GLY A 382 27.53 9.38 6.99
CA GLY A 382 26.79 10.60 7.29
C GLY A 382 25.68 10.95 6.28
N THR A 383 24.79 11.84 6.70
CA THR A 383 23.58 12.22 5.96
C THR A 383 23.87 12.92 4.62
N GLU A 384 24.91 13.77 4.54
CA GLU A 384 25.23 14.50 3.31
C GLU A 384 25.63 13.58 2.16
N ARG A 385 26.42 12.54 2.47
CA ARG A 385 26.84 11.57 1.46
C ARG A 385 25.66 10.73 0.96
N ALA A 386 24.76 10.34 1.85
CA ALA A 386 23.55 9.62 1.49
C ALA A 386 22.58 10.48 0.65
N LEU A 387 22.42 11.76 0.98
CA LEU A 387 21.63 12.72 0.18
C LEU A 387 22.20 12.89 -1.23
N GLN A 388 23.52 12.99 -1.37
CA GLN A 388 24.16 13.07 -2.69
C GLN A 388 23.95 11.78 -3.51
N ALA A 389 23.98 10.62 -2.86
CA ALA A 389 23.71 9.34 -3.52
C ALA A 389 22.26 9.26 -4.02
N LEU A 390 21.28 9.67 -3.20
CA LEU A 390 19.87 9.78 -3.62
C LEU A 390 19.71 10.76 -4.78
N ALA A 391 20.25 11.98 -4.66
CA ALA A 391 20.08 13.03 -5.66
C ALA A 391 20.68 12.68 -7.03
N ARG A 392 21.72 11.84 -7.05
CA ARG A 392 22.35 11.37 -8.28
C ARG A 392 21.81 10.03 -8.77
N ASN A 393 20.83 9.46 -8.06
CA ASN A 393 20.32 8.11 -8.28
C ASN A 393 21.44 7.05 -8.33
N VAL A 394 22.47 7.19 -7.48
CA VAL A 394 23.59 6.25 -7.32
C VAL A 394 23.43 5.51 -6.00
N VAL A 395 22.26 4.88 -5.84
CA VAL A 395 21.94 4.10 -4.64
C VAL A 395 22.43 2.65 -4.78
N PRO A 396 22.76 1.96 -3.68
CA PRO A 396 23.07 0.54 -3.68
C PRO A 396 22.04 -0.31 -4.46
N SER A 397 22.50 -1.33 -5.18
CA SER A 397 21.67 -2.27 -5.99
C SER A 397 20.57 -2.97 -5.21
N GLU A 398 20.81 -3.22 -3.94
CA GLU A 398 19.91 -3.88 -3.01
C GLU A 398 18.92 -2.91 -2.34
N SER A 399 19.15 -1.59 -2.47
CA SER A 399 18.28 -0.58 -1.87
C SER A 399 16.91 -0.57 -2.54
N ALA A 400 15.88 -0.54 -1.72
CA ALA A 400 14.52 -0.41 -2.19
C ALA A 400 14.23 0.99 -2.78
N ALA A 401 15.06 1.99 -2.45
CA ALA A 401 15.07 3.32 -3.07
C ALA A 401 15.30 3.29 -4.61
N GLN A 402 15.79 2.18 -5.19
CA GLN A 402 15.83 2.04 -6.64
C GLN A 402 14.45 2.09 -7.31
N LEU A 403 13.40 1.75 -6.57
CA LEU A 403 12.03 1.83 -7.05
C LEU A 403 11.54 3.28 -7.23
N MET A 404 12.29 4.29 -6.75
CA MET A 404 11.97 5.71 -6.99
C MET A 404 11.95 6.07 -8.48
N VAL A 405 12.72 5.36 -9.32
CA VAL A 405 12.71 5.56 -10.79
C VAL A 405 11.32 5.31 -11.40
N VAL A 406 10.47 4.56 -10.69
CA VAL A 406 9.10 4.26 -11.12
C VAL A 406 8.11 5.37 -10.75
N GLU A 407 8.53 6.42 -10.04
CA GLU A 407 7.65 7.49 -9.55
C GLU A 407 7.67 8.77 -10.42
N ASP A 408 8.69 8.97 -11.27
CA ASP A 408 8.79 10.15 -12.14
C ASP A 408 7.62 10.23 -13.15
N PRO A 409 6.99 11.37 -13.38
CA PRO A 409 5.91 11.48 -14.36
C PRO A 409 6.44 11.21 -15.78
N THR A 410 5.87 10.21 -16.45
CA THR A 410 5.95 10.11 -17.91
C THR A 410 5.00 11.14 -18.47
N GLU A 411 5.40 11.81 -19.56
CA GLU A 411 4.50 12.62 -20.36
C GLU A 411 3.20 11.84 -20.66
N PRO A 412 2.04 12.52 -20.74
CA PRO A 412 0.78 11.86 -21.01
C PRO A 412 0.91 10.97 -22.24
N PHE A 413 0.39 9.74 -22.15
CA PHE A 413 0.22 8.91 -23.33
C PHE A 413 -0.60 9.73 -24.33
N SER A 414 -0.10 9.89 -25.56
CA SER A 414 -0.94 10.35 -26.64
C SER A 414 -2.14 9.43 -26.70
N VAL A 415 -3.34 10.01 -26.57
CA VAL A 415 -4.57 9.34 -26.96
C VAL A 415 -4.33 8.97 -28.42
N LEU A 416 -4.09 7.69 -28.69
CA LEU A 416 -4.29 7.20 -30.04
C LEU A 416 -5.80 7.20 -30.18
N ASP A 417 -6.28 8.13 -31.00
CA ASP A 417 -7.66 8.25 -31.41
C ASP A 417 -8.24 6.86 -31.64
N ASP A 418 -9.44 6.61 -31.10
CA ASP A 418 -10.30 5.56 -31.61
C ASP A 418 -10.39 5.79 -33.12
N VAL A 419 -9.66 4.96 -33.88
CA VAL A 419 -9.79 4.90 -35.34
C VAL A 419 -11.17 4.30 -35.59
N ASN A 420 -12.17 5.17 -35.61
CA ASN A 420 -13.25 5.06 -36.56
C ASN A 420 -12.61 5.18 -37.94
N ASP A 421 -12.47 4.06 -38.62
CA ASP A 421 -12.47 4.03 -40.08
C ASP A 421 -13.34 2.85 -40.55
N ASP A 422 -14.50 3.26 -41.08
CA ASP A 422 -15.45 2.61 -42.01
C ASP A 422 -16.00 1.19 -41.76
#